data_AF-W9T5W1-F1
#
_entry.id   AF-W9T5W1-F1
#
_cell.length_a   1.000
_cell.length_b   1.000
_cell.length_c   1.000
_cell.angle_alpha   90.00
_cell.angle_beta   90.00
_cell.angle_gamma   90.00
#
_symmetry.space_group_name_H-M   'P 1'
#
loop_
_entity.id
_entity.type
_entity.pdbx_description
1 polymer ?
#
loop_
_entity_poly.entity_id
_entity_poly.type
_entity_poly.pdbx_seq_one_letter_code
_entity_poly.pdbx_strand_id
1 'polypeptide(L)'
;MLNDYARSNNPFARIGRESVTVQITSVVRASDTSFNVRWTEQRYVNGAPTGTERWNAVLSTVLQTPRTEQRLRKNPLGIYVNGLSWSRELDSEGAKP
;
A
#
# COMPACT_ATOMS: atom_id res chain seq x y z
N MET A 1 3.04 -2.95 15.16
CA MET A 1 3.89 -2.53 14.02
C MET A 1 3.16 -1.88 12.83
N LEU A 2 1.85 -1.53 12.92
CA LEU A 2 1.24 -0.58 11.95
C LEU A 2 1.41 0.89 12.41
N ASN A 3 1.46 1.12 13.72
CA ASN A 3 1.53 2.44 14.33
C ASN A 3 2.93 3.08 14.24
N ASP A 4 4.00 2.28 14.18
CA ASP A 4 5.39 2.78 14.19
C ASP A 4 5.85 3.27 12.80
N TYR A 5 5.35 2.66 11.72
CA TYR A 5 5.62 3.13 10.35
C TYR A 5 4.85 4.42 10.01
N ALA A 6 3.59 4.53 10.44
CA ALA A 6 2.75 5.71 10.19
C ALA A 6 3.22 6.98 10.92
N ARG A 7 3.97 6.82 12.02
CA ARG A 7 4.52 7.95 12.80
C ARG A 7 5.87 8.46 12.28
N SER A 8 6.68 7.59 11.69
CA SER A 8 8.04 7.93 11.23
C SER A 8 8.09 8.45 9.79
N ASN A 9 7.13 8.06 8.95
CA ASN A 9 6.96 8.59 7.60
C ASN A 9 5.63 9.37 7.53
N ASN A 10 5.59 10.61 8.01
CA ASN A 10 4.39 11.45 7.87
C ASN A 10 4.14 11.73 6.37
N PRO A 11 3.15 11.08 5.72
CA PRO A 11 2.92 11.24 4.29
C PRO A 11 2.35 12.63 3.98
N PHE A 12 1.85 13.32 5.01
CA PHE A 12 1.21 14.63 4.90
C PHE A 12 2.19 15.79 5.14
N ALA A 13 3.37 15.55 5.71
CA ALA A 13 4.37 16.59 5.95
C ALA A 13 5.04 17.13 4.67
N ARG A 14 4.88 16.43 3.54
CA ARG A 14 5.54 16.74 2.26
C ARG A 14 4.57 17.09 1.13
N ILE A 15 3.28 17.23 1.43
CA ILE A 15 2.25 17.60 0.45
C ILE A 15 2.64 18.90 -0.24
N GLY A 16 2.67 18.89 -1.57
CA GLY A 16 2.96 20.05 -2.42
C GLY A 16 4.42 20.21 -2.85
N ARG A 17 5.37 19.46 -2.28
CA ARG A 17 6.79 19.46 -2.70
C ARG A 17 7.23 18.11 -3.27
N GLU A 18 6.66 17.05 -2.72
CA GLU A 18 6.89 15.69 -3.19
C GLU A 18 5.56 15.02 -3.52
N SER A 19 5.53 14.26 -4.61
CA SER A 19 4.43 13.38 -4.96
C SER A 19 4.93 11.96 -5.10
N VAL A 20 4.07 11.00 -4.77
CA VAL A 20 4.32 9.58 -4.94
C VAL A 20 3.18 9.00 -5.77
N THR A 21 3.52 8.42 -6.91
CA THR A 21 2.58 7.67 -7.74
C THR A 21 2.67 6.20 -7.37
N VAL A 22 1.54 5.61 -6.99
CA VAL A 22 1.43 4.18 -6.65
C VAL A 22 0.81 3.44 -7.82
N GLN A 23 1.48 2.40 -8.32
CA GLN A 23 0.97 1.53 -9.39
C GLN A 23 0.90 0.09 -8.90
N ILE A 24 -0.31 -0.44 -8.75
CA ILE A 24 -0.50 -1.86 -8.40
C ILE A 24 -0.11 -2.73 -9.61
N THR A 25 0.85 -3.62 -9.40
CA THR A 25 1.38 -4.52 -10.44
C THR A 25 0.82 -5.93 -10.33
N SER A 26 0.40 -6.35 -9.13
CA SER A 26 -0.17 -7.68 -8.92
C SER A 26 -1.07 -7.71 -7.70
N VAL A 27 -2.18 -8.46 -7.79
CA VAL A 27 -3.03 -8.83 -6.67
C VAL A 27 -3.37 -10.31 -6.82
N VAL A 28 -2.92 -11.14 -5.89
CA VAL A 28 -3.13 -12.59 -5.89
C VAL A 28 -3.76 -12.99 -4.57
N ARG A 29 -4.87 -13.74 -4.62
CA ARG A 29 -5.49 -14.30 -3.42
C ARG A 29 -4.58 -15.38 -2.83
N ALA A 30 -4.17 -15.21 -1.57
CA ALA A 30 -3.33 -16.14 -0.83
C ALA A 30 -4.16 -17.09 0.06
N SER A 31 -5.34 -16.64 0.49
CA SER A 31 -6.35 -17.46 1.18
C SER A 31 -7.75 -16.85 1.01
N ASP A 32 -8.77 -17.42 1.67
CA ASP A 32 -10.11 -16.85 1.69
C ASP A 32 -10.14 -15.40 2.19
N THR A 33 -9.23 -15.06 3.10
CA THR A 33 -9.19 -13.74 3.74
C THR A 33 -7.92 -12.95 3.44
N SER A 34 -6.92 -13.52 2.77
CA SER A 34 -5.64 -12.86 2.53
C SER A 34 -5.23 -12.75 1.06
N PHE A 35 -4.46 -11.70 0.75
CA PHE A 35 -4.01 -11.33 -0.58
C PHE A 35 -2.53 -10.94 -0.55
N ASN A 36 -1.76 -11.45 -1.51
CA ASN A 36 -0.46 -10.90 -1.87
C ASN A 36 -0.67 -9.75 -2.85
N VAL A 37 -0.10 -8.59 -2.56
CA VAL A 37 -0.16 -7.42 -3.42
C VAL A 37 1.24 -6.93 -3.71
N ARG A 38 1.51 -6.60 -4.97
CA ARG A 38 2.75 -5.96 -5.40
C ARG A 38 2.43 -4.64 -6.05
N TRP A 39 3.25 -3.63 -5.78
CA TRP A 39 3.12 -2.32 -6.40
C TRP A 39 4.48 -1.67 -6.58
N THR A 40 4.52 -0.68 -7.45
CA THR A 40 5.65 0.23 -7.57
C THR A 40 5.26 1.62 -7.09
N GLU A 41 6.20 2.29 -6.45
CA GLU A 41 6.09 3.69 -6.07
C GLU A 41 7.10 4.50 -6.87
N GLN A 42 6.61 5.52 -7.57
CA GLN A 42 7.44 6.50 -8.25
C GLN A 42 7.39 7.81 -7.49
N ARG A 43 8.53 8.26 -6.95
CA ARG A 43 8.63 9.54 -6.25
C ARG A 43 9.00 10.65 -7.22
N TYR A 44 8.39 11.81 -7.04
CA TYR A 44 8.75 13.05 -7.73
C TYR A 44 9.01 14.16 -6.72
N VAL A 45 10.01 15.00 -7.01
CA VAL A 45 10.30 16.22 -6.26
C VAL A 45 10.32 17.37 -7.26
N ASN A 46 9.51 18.41 -7.03
CA ASN A 46 9.35 19.52 -7.97
C ASN A 46 9.04 19.07 -9.42
N GLY A 47 8.30 17.97 -9.58
CA GLY A 47 7.93 17.40 -10.88
C GLY A 47 8.97 16.49 -11.55
N ALA A 48 10.19 16.39 -11.00
CA ALA A 48 11.22 15.50 -11.53
C ALA A 48 11.20 14.13 -10.81
N PRO A 49 11.29 12.99 -11.53
CA PRO A 49 11.34 11.66 -10.91
C PRO A 49 12.65 11.50 -10.12
N THR A 50 12.54 11.07 -8.86
CA THR A 50 13.69 10.93 -7.95
C THR A 50 14.01 9.48 -7.58
N GLY A 51 13.12 8.54 -7.88
CA GLY A 51 13.37 7.13 -7.63
C GLY A 51 12.13 6.27 -7.80
N THR A 52 12.37 4.99 -8.04
CA THR A 52 11.36 3.94 -8.11
C THR A 52 11.61 2.95 -6.98
N GLU A 53 10.55 2.57 -6.27
CA GLU A 53 10.60 1.55 -5.23
C GLU A 53 9.59 0.46 -5.57
N ARG A 54 9.99 -0.80 -5.38
CA ARG A 54 9.11 -1.96 -5.56
C ARG A 54 8.75 -2.51 -4.20
N TRP A 55 7.49 -2.87 -4.03
CA TRP A 55 6.95 -3.29 -2.75
C TRP A 55 6.12 -4.56 -2.90
N ASN A 56 6.20 -5.41 -1.89
CA ASN A 56 5.36 -6.58 -1.72
C ASN A 56 4.64 -6.50 -0.36
N ALA A 57 3.35 -6.85 -0.34
CA ALA A 57 2.55 -6.90 0.87
C ALA A 57 1.70 -8.17 0.93
N VAL A 58 1.39 -8.55 2.17
CA VAL A 58 0.30 -9.44 2.51
C VAL A 58 -0.77 -8.61 3.22
N LEU A 59 -1.98 -8.61 2.69
CA LEU A 59 -3.15 -8.00 3.30
C LEU A 59 -4.13 -9.07 3.75
N SER A 60 -4.71 -8.89 4.92
CA SER A 60 -5.83 -9.69 5.42
C SER A 60 -7.08 -8.82 5.51
N THR A 61 -8.22 -9.41 5.16
CA THR A 61 -9.51 -8.73 5.09
C THR A 61 -10.56 -9.44 5.92
N VAL A 62 -11.50 -8.66 6.44
CA VAL A 62 -12.72 -9.14 7.08
C VAL A 62 -13.93 -8.48 6.44
N LEU A 63 -15.03 -9.23 6.32
CA LEU A 63 -16.31 -8.74 5.87
C LEU A 63 -17.17 -8.36 7.08
N GLN A 64 -17.59 -7.11 7.14
CA GLN A 64 -18.54 -6.60 8.12
C GLN A 64 -19.74 -6.03 7.37
N THR A 65 -20.84 -6.79 7.34
CA THR A 65 -22.07 -6.37 6.68
C THR A 65 -22.55 -5.02 7.23
N PRO A 66 -22.70 -3.98 6.39
CA PRO A 66 -23.14 -2.67 6.85
C PRO A 66 -24.59 -2.73 7.34
N ARG A 67 -24.83 -2.31 8.60
CA ARG A 67 -26.16 -2.33 9.24
C ARG A 67 -26.83 -0.95 9.33
N THR A 68 -26.22 0.06 8.75
CA THR A 68 -26.67 1.46 8.81
C THR A 68 -26.47 2.10 7.43
N GLU A 69 -27.39 2.97 7.00
CA GLU A 69 -27.29 3.66 5.71
C GLU A 69 -25.95 4.39 5.52
N GLN A 70 -25.47 5.07 6.57
CA GLN A 70 -24.20 5.79 6.51
C GLN A 70 -23.00 4.87 6.20
N ARG A 71 -22.94 3.68 6.81
CA ARG A 71 -21.89 2.69 6.53
C ARG A 71 -22.05 2.07 5.15
N LEU A 72 -23.28 1.77 4.73
CA LEU A 72 -23.57 1.25 3.40
C LEU A 72 -23.10 2.22 2.31
N ARG A 73 -23.35 3.53 2.50
CA ARG A 73 -22.92 4.57 1.55
C ARG A 73 -21.40 4.71 1.45
N LYS A 74 -20.68 4.55 2.57
CA LYS A 74 -19.21 4.68 2.61
C LYS A 74 -18.48 3.42 2.13
N ASN A 75 -19.02 2.24 2.43
CA ASN A 75 -18.42 0.95 2.11
C ASN A 75 -19.53 -0.09 1.88
N PRO A 76 -20.11 -0.15 0.67
CA PRO A 76 -21.25 -1.02 0.39
C PRO A 76 -20.89 -2.51 0.48
N LEU A 77 -19.63 -2.88 0.25
CA LEU A 77 -19.16 -4.26 0.32
C LEU A 77 -18.83 -4.71 1.75
N GLY A 78 -18.69 -3.76 2.69
CA GLY A 78 -18.31 -4.06 4.06
C GLY A 78 -16.92 -4.68 4.19
N ILE A 79 -16.01 -4.45 3.23
CA ILE A 79 -14.65 -5.00 3.27
C ILE A 79 -13.77 -4.09 4.14
N TYR A 80 -13.07 -4.68 5.11
CA TYR A 80 -12.09 -3.98 5.94
C TYR A 80 -10.77 -4.74 5.93
N VAL A 81 -9.66 -4.01 5.93
CA VAL A 81 -8.32 -4.59 6.14
C VAL A 81 -8.09 -4.72 7.64
N ASN A 82 -7.82 -5.92 8.13
CA ASN A 82 -7.51 -6.19 9.54
C ASN A 82 -6.07 -6.66 9.77
N GLY A 83 -5.33 -6.92 8.70
CA GLY A 83 -3.91 -7.24 8.74
C GLY A 83 -3.21 -6.68 7.52
N LEU A 84 -2.03 -6.11 7.72
CA LEU A 84 -1.22 -5.57 6.64
C LEU A 84 0.24 -5.67 7.05
N SER A 85 1.03 -6.33 6.23
CA SER A 85 2.49 -6.42 6.34
C SER A 85 3.07 -6.16 4.97
N TRP A 86 4.13 -5.35 4.88
CA TRP A 86 4.80 -5.07 3.62
C TRP A 86 6.30 -4.91 3.80
N SER A 87 7.02 -5.15 2.71
CA SER A 87 8.45 -4.97 2.61
C SER A 87 8.81 -4.38 1.26
N ARG A 88 9.94 -3.69 1.22
CA ARG A 88 10.54 -3.23 -0.04
C ARG A 88 11.26 -4.39 -0.68
N GLU A 89 11.03 -4.60 -1.97
CA GLU A 89 11.82 -5.53 -2.77
C GLU A 89 13.20 -4.88 -3.00
N LEU A 90 14.26 -5.58 -2.59
CA LEU A 90 15.62 -5.17 -2.91
C LEU A 90 15.91 -5.64 -4.33
N ASP A 91 15.98 -4.70 -5.27
CA ASP A 91 16.58 -4.98 -6.57
C ASP A 91 18.07 -5.21 -6.33
N SER A 92 18.52 -6.46 -6.41
CA SER A 92 19.94 -6.79 -6.46
C SER A 92 20.52 -6.40 -7.83
N GLU A 93 20.55 -5.11 -8.14
CA GLU A 93 21.36 -4.58 -9.23
C GLU A 93 22.76 -4.30 -8.69
N GLY A 94 23.57 -5.36 -8.61
CA GLY A 94 24.92 -5.27 -8.08
C GLY A 94 25.69 -6.59 -8.05
N ALA A 95 25.45 -7.51 -8.99
CA ALA A 95 26.35 -8.63 -9.24
C ALA A 95 26.40 -8.88 -10.75
N LYS A 96 27.13 -8.01 -11.47
CA LYS A 96 27.75 -8.43 -12.73
C LYS A 96 29.11 -9.06 -12.39
N PRO A 97 29.44 -10.22 -12.98
CA PRO A 97 30.72 -10.91 -12.76
C PRO A 97 31.91 -10.10 -13.29
#